data_AF-B0SJI4-F1
#
_entry.id   AF-B0SJI4-F1
#
_cell.length_a   1.000
_cell.length_b   1.000
_cell.length_c   1.000
_cell.angle_alpha   90.00
_cell.angle_beta   90.00
_cell.angle_gamma   90.00
#
_symmetry.space_group_name_H-M   'P 1'
#
loop_
_entity.id
_entity.type
_entity.pdbx_description
1 polymer ?
#
loop_
_entity_poly.entity_id
_entity_poly.type
_entity_poly.pdbx_seq_one_letter_code
_entity_poly.pdbx_strand_id
1 'polypeptide(L)'
;MKKITVLWILLLLPYFVFANAETKSKEMCECLKKAKTSQTESDKKECLDLREKHVKALKKGSKQHEGYVKSLSTCEQELAGIPQVDPNLTTEEKTKVVCDCMKTANKQNRMGCFKLQSDYAKTISDLEEKKAFNINSQSCGE
;
A
#
# COMPACT_ATOMS: atom_id res chain seq x y z
N MET A 1 -15.41 -55.04 20.94
CA MET A 1 -16.39 -53.96 20.62
C MET A 1 -16.21 -52.87 21.67
N LYS A 2 -15.99 -51.58 21.43
CA LYS A 2 -15.87 -50.73 20.24
C LYS A 2 -14.76 -49.69 20.54
N LYS A 3 -13.86 -49.53 19.56
CA LYS A 3 -12.81 -48.50 19.50
C LYS A 3 -13.45 -47.13 19.27
N ILE A 4 -13.76 -46.33 20.29
CA ILE A 4 -14.23 -44.94 20.09
C ILE A 4 -13.79 -44.07 21.25
N THR A 5 -12.54 -43.62 21.27
CA THR A 5 -12.12 -42.53 22.18
C THR A 5 -10.91 -41.73 21.67
N VAL A 6 -10.60 -41.80 20.37
CA VAL A 6 -9.46 -41.08 19.78
C VAL A 6 -9.90 -40.00 18.76
N LEU A 7 -11.21 -39.83 18.53
CA LEU A 7 -11.73 -39.01 17.43
C LEU A 7 -12.21 -37.60 17.81
N TRP A 8 -11.73 -37.01 18.90
CA TRP A 8 -12.07 -35.62 19.28
C TRP A 8 -10.87 -34.67 19.39
N ILE A 9 -9.64 -35.16 19.19
CA ILE A 9 -8.42 -34.32 19.24
C ILE A 9 -8.02 -33.78 17.86
N LEU A 10 -8.69 -34.23 16.78
CA LEU A 10 -8.45 -33.75 15.40
C LEU A 10 -9.31 -32.54 14.98
N LEU A 11 -10.19 -32.05 15.85
CA LEU A 11 -11.07 -30.90 15.60
C LEU A 11 -10.65 -29.61 16.33
N LEU A 12 -9.42 -29.60 16.84
CA LEU A 12 -8.68 -28.40 17.22
C LEU A 12 -7.45 -28.24 16.33
N LEU A 13 -7.59 -28.52 15.02
CA LEU A 13 -6.84 -27.73 14.06
C LEU A 13 -7.42 -26.32 14.21
N PRO A 14 -6.74 -25.36 14.86
CA PRO A 14 -7.10 -23.98 14.65
C PRO A 14 -7.12 -23.84 13.13
N TYR A 15 -8.27 -23.46 12.58
CA TYR A 15 -8.28 -22.75 11.32
C TYR A 15 -7.41 -21.52 11.58
N PHE A 16 -6.09 -21.69 11.47
CA PHE A 16 -5.19 -20.66 11.04
C PHE A 16 -5.69 -20.36 9.63
N VAL A 17 -6.81 -19.65 9.56
CA VAL A 17 -7.11 -18.75 8.47
C VAL A 17 -5.92 -17.83 8.52
N PHE A 18 -4.86 -18.19 7.80
CA PHE A 18 -3.77 -17.29 7.52
C PHE A 18 -4.47 -16.07 6.94
N ALA A 19 -4.57 -15.02 7.76
CA ALA A 19 -5.16 -13.77 7.35
C ALA A 19 -4.38 -13.36 6.10
N ASN A 20 -4.99 -13.52 4.93
CA ASN A 20 -4.29 -13.36 3.67
C ASN A 20 -4.17 -11.86 3.40
N ALA A 21 -2.93 -11.39 3.37
CA ALA A 21 -2.57 -10.01 3.05
C ALA A 21 -3.24 -9.50 1.78
N GLU A 22 -3.28 -10.32 0.73
CA GLU A 22 -3.81 -9.95 -0.58
C GLU A 22 -5.33 -9.74 -0.52
N THR A 23 -6.06 -10.71 0.03
CA THR A 23 -7.52 -10.61 0.16
C THR A 23 -7.92 -9.38 0.96
N LYS A 24 -7.26 -9.14 2.10
CA LYS A 24 -7.55 -7.99 2.96
C LYS A 24 -7.20 -6.66 2.27
N SER A 25 -6.11 -6.61 1.51
CA SER A 25 -5.76 -5.41 0.76
C SER A 25 -6.79 -5.08 -0.31
N LYS A 26 -7.36 -6.09 -0.99
CA LYS A 26 -8.45 -5.92 -1.97
C LYS A 26 -9.73 -5.44 -1.31
N GLU A 27 -10.15 -6.07 -0.21
CA GLU A 27 -11.31 -5.64 0.58
C GLU A 27 -11.19 -4.17 1.01
N MET A 28 -10.02 -3.78 1.51
CA MET A 28 -9.77 -2.40 1.91
C MET A 28 -9.79 -1.44 0.72
N CYS A 29 -9.19 -1.84 -0.41
CA CYS A 29 -9.19 -1.05 -1.64
C CYS A 29 -10.61 -0.78 -2.16
N GLU A 30 -11.47 -1.80 -2.18
CA GLU A 30 -12.87 -1.64 -2.59
C GLU A 30 -13.64 -0.74 -1.62
N CYS A 31 -13.37 -0.81 -0.32
CA CYS A 31 -13.93 0.13 0.65
C CYS A 31 -13.51 1.57 0.32
N LEU A 32 -12.21 1.81 0.08
CA LEU A 32 -11.69 3.15 -0.25
C LEU A 32 -12.29 3.70 -1.56
N LYS A 33 -12.46 2.86 -2.58
CA LYS A 33 -13.17 3.22 -3.82
C LYS A 33 -14.59 3.66 -3.54
N LYS A 34 -15.35 2.86 -2.77
CA LYS A 34 -16.73 3.18 -2.39
C LYS A 34 -16.80 4.51 -1.63
N ALA A 35 -15.97 4.67 -0.59
CA ALA A 35 -15.96 5.88 0.23
C ALA A 35 -15.57 7.14 -0.58
N LYS A 36 -14.66 7.01 -1.55
CA LYS A 36 -14.30 8.10 -2.47
C LYS A 36 -15.47 8.49 -3.37
N THR A 37 -16.22 7.52 -3.89
CA THR A 37 -17.36 7.75 -4.78
C THR A 37 -18.57 8.32 -4.02
N SER A 38 -18.88 7.79 -2.84
CA SER A 38 -20.06 8.21 -2.06
C SER A 38 -19.88 9.54 -1.34
N GLN A 39 -18.62 9.92 -1.04
CA GLN A 39 -18.25 11.12 -0.29
C GLN A 39 -18.90 11.24 1.10
N THR A 40 -19.47 10.16 1.65
CA THR A 40 -20.12 10.20 2.97
C THR A 40 -19.10 9.95 4.10
N GLU A 41 -19.29 10.62 5.23
CA GLU A 41 -18.47 10.36 6.42
C GLU A 41 -18.71 8.96 7.01
N SER A 42 -19.90 8.40 6.81
CA SER A 42 -20.23 7.04 7.25
C SER A 42 -19.37 5.99 6.54
N ASP A 43 -19.24 6.08 5.22
CA ASP A 43 -18.42 5.13 4.45
C ASP A 43 -16.92 5.29 4.77
N LYS A 44 -16.45 6.53 5.01
CA LYS A 44 -15.08 6.76 5.47
C LYS A 44 -14.81 6.08 6.81
N LYS A 45 -15.74 6.21 7.76
CA LYS A 45 -15.64 5.57 9.07
C LYS A 45 -15.67 4.04 8.96
N GLU A 46 -16.54 3.50 8.11
CA GLU A 46 -16.58 2.06 7.83
C GLU A 46 -15.21 1.53 7.36
N CYS A 47 -14.53 2.26 6.47
CA CYS A 47 -13.20 1.87 6.02
C CYS A 47 -12.13 1.99 7.12
N LEU A 48 -12.22 2.98 8.01
CA LEU A 48 -11.31 3.08 9.16
C LEU A 48 -11.46 1.87 10.09
N ASP A 49 -12.69 1.49 10.40
CA ASP A 49 -13.00 0.32 11.24
C ASP A 49 -12.52 -0.98 10.57
N LEU A 50 -12.71 -1.09 9.24
CA LEU A 50 -12.22 -2.22 8.46
C LEU A 50 -10.68 -2.33 8.50
N ARG A 51 -9.98 -1.20 8.32
CA ARG A 51 -8.52 -1.14 8.40
C ARG A 51 -8.03 -1.60 9.76
N GLU A 52 -8.67 -1.17 10.85
CA GLU A 52 -8.28 -1.60 12.20
C GLU A 52 -8.47 -3.11 12.39
N LYS A 53 -9.59 -3.68 11.92
CA LYS A 53 -9.84 -5.12 11.94
C LYS A 53 -8.77 -5.89 11.16
N HIS A 54 -8.38 -5.40 9.98
CA HIS A 54 -7.33 -6.01 9.17
C HIS A 54 -5.96 -5.95 9.87
N VAL A 55 -5.57 -4.81 10.42
CA VAL A 55 -4.30 -4.65 11.16
C VAL A 55 -4.23 -5.59 12.36
N LYS A 56 -5.33 -5.75 13.10
CA LYS A 56 -5.43 -6.70 14.21
C LYS A 56 -5.30 -8.15 13.72
N ALA A 57 -6.06 -8.53 12.69
CA ALA A 57 -6.05 -9.88 12.14
C ALA A 57 -4.71 -10.29 11.53
N LEU A 58 -4.02 -9.35 10.87
CA LEU A 58 -2.73 -9.59 10.24
C LEU A 58 -1.56 -9.48 11.22
N LYS A 59 -1.79 -8.97 12.44
CA LYS A 59 -0.77 -8.61 13.43
C LYS A 59 0.21 -7.58 12.89
N LYS A 60 0.07 -6.33 13.35
CA LYS A 60 0.97 -5.22 13.00
C LYS A 60 2.44 -5.62 13.12
N GLY A 61 3.23 -5.35 12.08
CA GLY A 61 4.66 -5.69 12.01
C GLY A 61 4.97 -7.14 11.64
N SER A 62 3.96 -7.96 11.34
CA SER A 62 4.19 -9.27 10.73
C SER A 62 4.45 -9.15 9.22
N LYS A 63 5.04 -10.19 8.61
CA LYS A 63 5.18 -10.29 7.15
C LYS A 63 3.85 -10.17 6.41
N GLN A 64 2.76 -10.68 6.99
CA GLN A 64 1.43 -10.59 6.41
C GLN A 64 0.89 -9.15 6.45
N HIS A 65 1.13 -8.44 7.55
CA HIS A 65 0.80 -7.02 7.63
C HIS A 65 1.62 -6.17 6.65
N GLU A 66 2.92 -6.46 6.50
CA GLU A 66 3.78 -5.78 5.51
C GLU A 66 3.29 -6.01 4.08
N GLY A 67 2.97 -7.25 3.72
CA GLY A 67 2.37 -7.58 2.42
C GLY A 67 1.07 -6.82 2.18
N TYR A 68 0.21 -6.74 3.20
CA TYR A 68 -1.05 -5.99 3.13
C TYR A 68 -0.83 -4.50 2.87
N VAL A 69 0.08 -3.87 3.61
CA VAL A 69 0.41 -2.44 3.42
C VAL A 69 0.99 -2.20 2.03
N LYS A 70 1.88 -3.09 1.55
CA LYS A 70 2.47 -2.99 0.22
C LYS A 70 1.40 -3.04 -0.87
N SER A 71 0.54 -4.07 -0.85
CA SER A 71 -0.54 -4.23 -1.82
C SER A 71 -1.57 -3.10 -1.76
N LEU A 72 -1.93 -2.65 -0.55
CA LEU A 72 -2.86 -1.53 -0.39
C LEU A 72 -2.28 -0.22 -0.92
N SER A 73 -0.97 0.01 -0.77
CA SER A 73 -0.33 1.25 -1.20
C SER A 73 -0.44 1.51 -2.72
N THR A 74 -0.49 0.45 -3.53
CA THR A 74 -0.74 0.55 -4.98
C THR A 74 -2.13 1.12 -5.24
N CYS A 75 -3.16 0.57 -4.59
CA CYS A 75 -4.53 1.06 -4.71
C CYS A 75 -4.67 2.51 -4.21
N GLU A 76 -4.06 2.85 -3.07
CA GLU A 76 -4.08 4.21 -2.53
C GLU A 76 -3.43 5.21 -3.51
N GLN A 77 -2.34 4.83 -4.19
CA GLN A 77 -1.70 5.66 -5.22
C GLN A 77 -2.61 5.87 -6.44
N GLU A 78 -3.24 4.81 -6.95
CA GLU A 78 -4.20 4.91 -8.07
C GLU A 78 -5.38 5.83 -7.71
N LEU A 79 -5.93 5.67 -6.50
CA LEU A 79 -7.00 6.52 -6.01
C LEU A 79 -6.55 7.97 -5.83
N ALA A 80 -5.29 8.23 -5.52
CA ALA A 80 -4.74 9.58 -5.44
C ALA A 80 -4.35 10.16 -6.82
N GLY A 81 -4.43 9.37 -7.90
CA GLY A 81 -3.95 9.77 -9.23
C GLY A 81 -2.42 9.86 -9.32
N ILE A 82 -1.72 9.19 -8.42
CA ILE A 82 -0.26 9.16 -8.36
C ILE A 82 0.23 8.04 -9.32
N PRO A 83 1.18 8.32 -10.22
CA PRO A 83 1.77 7.29 -11.08
C PRO A 83 2.39 6.14 -10.28
N GLN A 84 2.32 4.93 -10.83
CA GLN A 84 3.07 3.78 -10.31
C GLN A 84 4.55 3.89 -10.68
N VAL A 85 5.42 3.26 -9.88
CA VAL A 85 6.87 3.25 -10.11
C VAL A 85 7.19 2.32 -11.27
N ASP A 86 7.87 2.84 -12.30
CA ASP A 86 8.49 2.04 -13.35
C ASP A 86 10.02 2.02 -13.19
N PRO A 87 10.62 0.91 -12.73
CA PRO A 87 12.06 0.85 -12.47
C PRO A 87 12.90 1.00 -13.73
N ASN A 88 12.35 0.73 -14.92
CA ASN A 88 13.08 0.70 -16.19
C ASN A 88 13.29 2.08 -16.81
N LEU A 89 12.68 3.12 -16.24
CA LEU A 89 12.89 4.50 -16.67
C LEU A 89 14.32 4.94 -16.41
N THR A 90 14.83 5.80 -17.28
CA THR A 90 16.07 6.54 -17.06
C THR A 90 15.90 7.51 -15.88
N THR A 91 17.01 7.96 -15.29
CA THR A 91 16.96 8.91 -14.18
C THR A 91 16.32 10.25 -14.55
N GLU A 92 16.49 10.70 -15.79
CA GLU A 92 15.84 11.89 -16.32
C GLU A 92 14.32 11.72 -16.40
N GLU A 93 13.85 10.57 -16.92
CA GLU A 93 12.43 10.24 -16.97
C GLU A 93 11.82 10.08 -15.58
N LYS A 94 12.52 9.41 -14.65
CA LYS A 94 12.11 9.29 -13.23
C LYS A 94 11.93 10.67 -12.61
N THR A 95 12.88 11.58 -12.85
CA THR A 95 12.82 12.96 -12.36
C THR A 95 11.60 13.68 -12.92
N LYS A 96 11.38 13.60 -14.24
CA LYS A 96 10.23 14.22 -14.90
C LYS A 96 8.90 13.74 -14.32
N VAL A 97 8.74 12.43 -14.11
CA VAL A 97 7.52 11.86 -13.51
C VAL A 97 7.26 12.42 -12.11
N VAL A 98 8.30 12.51 -11.27
CA VAL A 98 8.17 13.11 -9.92
C VAL A 98 7.77 14.58 -10.01
N CYS A 99 8.39 15.34 -10.92
CA CYS A 99 8.11 16.76 -11.07
C CYS A 99 6.70 17.02 -11.60
N ASP A 100 6.24 16.23 -12.56
CA ASP A 100 4.88 16.31 -13.08
C ASP A 100 3.86 15.94 -11.99
N CYS A 101 4.16 14.93 -11.16
CA CYS A 101 3.36 14.62 -9.97
C CYS A 101 3.28 15.82 -9.02
N MET A 102 4.41 16.42 -8.64
CA MET A 102 4.43 17.54 -7.68
C MET A 102 3.67 18.76 -8.19
N LYS A 103 3.76 19.07 -9.49
CA LYS A 103 3.05 20.20 -10.11
C LYS A 103 1.55 20.01 -10.18
N THR A 104 1.09 18.76 -10.40
CA THR A 104 -0.32 18.45 -10.58
C THR A 104 -1.03 18.08 -9.27
N ALA A 105 -0.28 17.65 -8.26
CA ALA A 105 -0.83 17.23 -6.99
C ALA A 105 -1.38 18.41 -6.18
N ASN A 106 -2.62 18.26 -5.72
CA ASN A 106 -3.16 19.13 -4.69
C ASN A 106 -2.49 18.88 -3.32
N LYS A 107 -2.74 19.75 -2.34
CA LYS A 107 -2.15 19.66 -0.99
C LYS A 107 -2.34 18.29 -0.32
N GLN A 108 -3.44 17.60 -0.60
CA GLN A 108 -3.76 16.30 -0.01
C GLN A 108 -2.91 15.17 -0.63
N ASN A 109 -2.54 15.29 -1.90
CA ASN A 109 -1.85 14.25 -2.66
C ASN A 109 -0.32 14.44 -2.73
N ARG A 110 0.21 15.59 -2.30
CA ARG A 110 1.67 15.86 -2.31
C ARG A 110 2.49 14.79 -1.57
N MET A 111 1.97 14.24 -0.49
CA MET A 111 2.64 13.13 0.21
C MET A 111 2.80 11.88 -0.67
N GLY A 112 1.86 11.62 -1.58
CA GLY A 112 1.97 10.57 -2.58
C GLY A 112 3.13 10.80 -3.55
N CYS A 113 3.37 12.04 -3.97
CA CYS A 113 4.50 12.38 -4.84
C CYS A 113 5.85 12.29 -4.11
N PHE A 114 5.92 12.64 -2.82
CA PHE A 114 7.13 12.41 -2.02
C PHE A 114 7.42 10.91 -1.86
N LYS A 115 6.38 10.10 -1.67
CA LYS A 115 6.53 8.64 -1.67
C LYS A 115 7.03 8.14 -3.03
N LEU A 116 6.47 8.64 -4.13
CA LEU A 116 6.91 8.29 -5.49
C LEU A 116 8.39 8.61 -5.72
N GLN A 117 8.84 9.79 -5.29
CA GLN A 117 10.25 10.18 -5.31
C GLN A 117 11.12 9.18 -4.52
N SER A 118 10.73 8.86 -3.28
CA SER A 118 11.44 7.90 -2.45
C SER A 118 11.50 6.50 -3.08
N ASP A 119 10.40 6.06 -3.69
CA ASP A 119 10.32 4.75 -4.30
C ASP A 119 11.18 4.68 -5.59
N TYR A 120 11.22 5.74 -6.41
CA TYR A 120 12.17 5.82 -7.53
C TYR A 120 13.63 5.80 -7.07
N ALA A 121 13.97 6.55 -6.02
CA ALA A 121 15.33 6.55 -5.46
C ALA A 121 15.79 5.16 -4.98
N LYS A 122 14.88 4.27 -4.58
CA LYS A 122 15.20 2.88 -4.21
C LYS A 122 15.53 2.00 -5.42
N THR A 123 15.15 2.40 -6.63
CA THR A 123 15.44 1.67 -7.87
C THR A 123 16.79 2.04 -8.50
N ILE A 124 17.42 3.13 -8.05
CA ILE A 124 18.72 3.58 -8.53
C ILE A 124 19.81 2.97 -7.65
N SER A 125 20.65 2.12 -8.24
CA SER A 125 21.76 1.43 -7.56
C SER A 125 23.03 2.27 -7.48
N ASP A 126 23.31 3.09 -8.50
CA ASP A 126 24.45 4.00 -8.52
C ASP A 126 24.23 5.17 -7.55
N LEU A 127 25.22 5.43 -6.70
CA LEU A 127 25.09 6.42 -5.62
C LEU A 127 25.14 7.86 -6.12
N GLU A 128 25.95 8.15 -7.14
CA GLU A 128 26.05 9.51 -7.69
C GLU A 128 24.82 9.83 -8.53
N GLU A 129 24.32 8.88 -9.31
CA GLU A 129 23.07 9.00 -10.05
C GLU A 129 21.88 9.20 -9.10
N LYS A 130 21.82 8.44 -8.00
CA LYS A 130 20.79 8.59 -6.97
C LYS A 130 20.84 9.95 -6.28
N LYS A 131 22.05 10.46 -6.03
CA LYS A 131 22.25 11.79 -5.44
C LYS A 131 21.78 12.88 -6.40
N ALA A 132 22.14 12.79 -7.68
CA ALA A 132 21.68 13.70 -8.73
C ALA A 132 20.15 13.68 -8.87
N PHE A 133 19.54 12.49 -8.91
CA PHE A 133 18.09 12.32 -8.91
C PHE A 133 17.43 13.03 -7.72
N ASN A 134 17.93 12.81 -6.50
CA ASN A 134 17.34 13.42 -5.30
C ASN A 134 17.39 14.95 -5.35
N ILE A 135 18.54 15.52 -5.74
CA ILE A 135 18.70 16.98 -5.87
C ILE A 135 17.74 17.53 -6.93
N ASN A 136 17.70 16.91 -8.11
CA ASN A 136 16.91 17.39 -9.24
C ASN A 136 15.40 17.24 -9.02
N SER A 137 14.97 16.20 -8.30
CA SER A 137 13.55 15.96 -8.02
C SER A 137 13.04 16.71 -6.79
N GLN A 138 13.92 17.07 -5.84
CA GLN A 138 13.54 17.82 -4.64
C GLN A 138 13.08 19.25 -4.97
N SER A 139 13.74 19.91 -5.93
CA SER A 139 13.38 21.27 -6.37
C SER A 139 12.00 21.35 -7.05
N CYS A 140 11.44 20.22 -7.48
CA CYS A 140 10.13 20.19 -8.12
C CYS A 140 8.95 20.35 -7.15
N GLY A 141 9.19 20.28 -5.84
CA GLY A 141 8.18 20.53 -4.81
C GLY A 141 8.18 21.97 -4.26
N GLU A 142 9.08 22.82 -4.72
CA GLU A 142 9.16 24.23 -4.31
C GLU A 142 8.17 25.12 -5.08
#